data_AF-A0AAV2MW92-F1
#
_entry.id   AF-A0AAV2MW92-F1
#
_cell.length_a   1.000
_cell.length_b   1.000
_cell.length_c   1.000
_cell.angle_alpha   90.00
_cell.angle_beta   90.00
_cell.angle_gamma   90.00
#
_symmetry.space_group_name_H-M   'P 1'
#
loop_
_entity.id
_entity.type
_entity.pdbx_description
1 polymer ?
#
loop_
_entity_poly.entity_id
_entity_poly.type
_entity_poly.pdbx_seq_one_letter_code
_entity_poly.pdbx_strand_id
1 'polypeptide(L)'
;MGSSNINLSAIETRIRIMDQMWVKFESQHDLIRAAFKEKFKDSEYTKSDLFEQTESTYVVQRSTLAEAAERYKTPAATSIAPSASNAQNVDRTPKTALPRIILPQFSGAYKEWPAFRDLF
;
A
#
# COMPACT_ATOMS: atom_id res chain seq x y z
N MET A 1 -12.94 6.97 2.44
CA MET A 1 -13.18 5.55 2.80
C MET A 1 -12.67 5.34 4.21
N GLY A 2 -13.36 4.58 5.06
CA GLY A 2 -12.86 4.22 6.39
C GLY A 2 -11.61 3.33 6.28
N SER A 3 -10.72 3.42 7.26
CA SER A 3 -9.39 2.78 7.30
C SER A 3 -9.42 1.26 7.06
N SER A 4 -10.57 0.62 7.24
CA SER A 4 -10.84 -0.81 7.01
C SER A 4 -11.06 -1.23 5.54
N ASN A 5 -11.07 -0.30 4.58
CA ASN A 5 -11.28 -0.60 3.15
C ASN A 5 -10.07 -0.32 2.24
N ILE A 6 -8.92 0.07 2.80
CA ILE A 6 -7.71 0.28 1.99
C ILE A 6 -7.02 -1.07 1.82
N ASN A 7 -7.16 -1.65 0.63
CA ASN A 7 -6.47 -2.88 0.22
C ASN A 7 -5.75 -2.66 -1.12
N LEU A 8 -4.92 -3.62 -1.54
CA LEU A 8 -4.16 -3.53 -2.79
C LEU A 8 -5.04 -3.21 -4.00
N SER A 9 -6.19 -3.89 -4.14
CA SER A 9 -7.11 -3.67 -5.26
C SER A 9 -7.69 -2.25 -5.29
N ALA A 10 -8.00 -1.67 -4.12
CA ALA A 10 -8.47 -0.30 -4.00
C ALA A 10 -7.37 0.71 -4.42
N ILE A 11 -6.11 0.45 -4.04
CA ILE A 11 -4.95 1.27 -4.43
C ILE A 11 -4.74 1.20 -5.94
N GLU A 12 -4.67 0.00 -6.52
CA GLU A 12 -4.48 -0.21 -7.96
C GLU A 12 -5.62 0.42 -8.78
N THR A 13 -6.86 0.29 -8.30
CA THR A 13 -8.02 0.94 -8.93
C THR A 13 -7.87 2.46 -8.91
N ARG A 14 -7.39 3.04 -7.80
CA ARG A 14 -7.18 4.48 -7.70
C ARG A 14 -6.06 4.97 -8.63
N ILE A 15 -4.95 4.24 -8.73
CA ILE A 15 -3.87 4.53 -9.69
C ILE A 15 -4.43 4.55 -11.11
N ARG A 16 -5.19 3.52 -11.51
CA ARG A 16 -5.79 3.46 -12.85
C ARG A 16 -6.69 4.66 -13.15
N ILE A 17 -7.52 5.07 -12.19
CA ILE A 17 -8.39 6.25 -12.34
C ILE A 17 -7.54 7.52 -12.51
N MET A 18 -6.48 7.67 -11.72
CA MET A 18 -5.58 8.82 -11.83
C MET A 18 -4.88 8.86 -13.18
N ASP A 19 -4.37 7.73 -13.67
CA ASP A 19 -3.72 7.65 -15.00
C ASP A 19 -4.70 8.04 -16.12
N GLN A 20 -5.96 7.60 -16.04
CA GLN A 20 -7.01 7.99 -16.99
C GLN A 20 -7.34 9.49 -16.92
N MET A 21 -7.42 10.04 -15.71
CA MET A 21 -7.66 11.48 -15.52
C MET A 21 -6.48 12.32 -16.00
N TRP A 22 -5.24 11.84 -15.82
CA TRP A 22 -4.03 12.50 -16.29
C TRP A 22 -4.00 12.62 -17.82
N VAL A 23 -4.25 11.52 -18.53
CA VAL A 23 -4.34 11.52 -20.01
C VAL A 23 -5.41 12.51 -20.49
N LYS A 24 -6.57 12.53 -19.82
CA LYS A 24 -7.63 13.49 -20.16
C LYS A 24 -7.18 14.93 -19.89
N PHE A 25 -6.51 15.19 -18.78
CA PHE A 25 -6.00 16.51 -18.44
C PHE A 25 -4.96 17.01 -19.45
N GLU A 26 -4.00 16.18 -19.86
CA GLU A 26 -3.03 16.50 -20.91
C GLU A 26 -3.74 16.84 -22.23
N SER A 27 -4.72 16.03 -22.64
CA SER A 27 -5.49 16.32 -23.87
C SER A 27 -6.23 17.66 -23.81
N GLN A 28 -6.74 18.03 -22.63
CA GLN A 28 -7.41 19.31 -22.42
C GLN A 28 -6.40 20.47 -22.39
N HIS A 29 -5.22 20.26 -21.79
CA HIS A 29 -4.12 21.22 -21.83
C HIS A 29 -3.73 21.55 -23.28
N ASP A 30 -3.55 20.55 -24.13
CA ASP A 30 -3.20 20.73 -25.54
C ASP A 30 -4.29 21.50 -26.31
N LEU A 31 -5.56 21.20 -26.05
CA LEU A 31 -6.68 21.93 -26.64
C LEU A 31 -6.71 23.40 -26.19
N ILE A 32 -6.42 23.68 -24.92
CA ILE A 32 -6.32 25.06 -24.40
C ILE A 32 -5.15 25.78 -25.09
N ARG A 33 -3.97 25.15 -25.19
CA ARG A 33 -2.82 25.73 -25.92
C ARG A 33 -3.19 26.07 -27.36
N ALA A 34 -3.84 25.14 -28.06
CA ALA A 34 -4.25 25.32 -29.45
C ALA A 34 -5.30 26.43 -29.61
N ALA A 35 -6.22 26.57 -28.66
CA ALA A 35 -7.26 27.59 -28.68
C ALA A 35 -6.69 29.00 -28.45
N PHE A 36 -5.80 29.17 -27.48
CA PHE A 36 -5.25 30.49 -27.12
C PHE A 36 -4.06 30.92 -27.97
N LYS A 37 -3.32 29.99 -28.58
CA LYS A 37 -2.15 30.26 -29.45
C LYS A 37 -1.16 31.22 -28.78
N GLU A 38 -0.87 32.36 -29.40
CA GLU A 38 0.06 33.37 -28.87
C GLU A 38 -0.40 33.97 -27.53
N LYS A 39 -1.73 34.04 -27.30
CA LYS A 39 -2.31 34.52 -26.04
C LYS A 39 -2.27 33.50 -24.91
N PHE A 40 -1.78 32.28 -25.16
CA PHE A 40 -1.72 31.23 -24.14
C PHE A 40 -0.92 31.69 -22.92
N LYS A 41 0.24 32.33 -23.15
CA LYS A 41 1.11 32.85 -22.08
C LYS A 41 0.43 33.90 -21.20
N ASP A 42 -0.51 34.65 -21.76
CA ASP A 42 -1.23 35.71 -21.04
C ASP A 42 -2.51 35.22 -20.36
N SER A 43 -2.92 33.98 -20.62
CA SER A 43 -4.13 33.40 -20.04
C SER A 43 -3.98 33.13 -18.54
N GLU A 44 -5.09 33.26 -17.81
CA GLU A 44 -5.15 32.90 -16.39
C GLU A 44 -4.75 31.44 -16.15
N TYR A 45 -5.04 30.54 -17.11
CA TYR A 45 -4.63 29.14 -17.05
C TYR A 45 -3.11 28.98 -16.93
N THR A 46 -2.34 29.78 -17.66
CA THR A 46 -0.87 29.73 -17.61
C THR A 46 -0.33 30.49 -16.41
N LYS A 47 -0.86 31.69 -16.13
CA LYS A 47 -0.40 32.54 -15.02
C LYS A 47 -0.64 31.95 -13.64
N SER A 48 -1.60 31.03 -13.52
CA SER A 48 -1.90 30.32 -12.28
C SER A 48 -1.04 29.07 -12.09
N ASP A 49 -0.10 28.76 -12.98
CA ASP A 49 0.74 27.56 -12.95
C ASP A 49 -0.08 26.26 -12.79
N LEU A 50 -1.33 26.26 -13.27
CA LEU A 50 -2.29 25.18 -13.00
C LEU A 50 -1.78 23.82 -13.51
N PHE A 51 -1.16 23.81 -14.70
CA PHE A 51 -0.62 22.59 -15.27
C PHE A 51 0.52 22.03 -14.42
N GLU A 52 1.51 22.87 -14.08
CA GLU A 52 2.69 22.46 -13.30
C GLU A 52 2.30 21.97 -11.90
N GLN A 53 1.40 22.68 -11.21
CA GLN A 53 0.89 22.26 -9.90
C GLN A 53 0.13 20.93 -9.98
N THR A 54 -0.66 20.73 -11.04
CA THR A 54 -1.41 19.49 -11.25
C THR A 54 -0.48 18.32 -11.57
N GLU A 55 0.52 18.54 -12.42
CA GLU A 55 1.56 17.55 -12.77
C GLU A 55 2.31 17.10 -11.52
N SER A 56 2.84 18.06 -10.76
CA SER A 56 3.57 17.79 -9.52
C SER A 56 2.71 16.98 -8.54
N THR A 57 1.45 17.39 -8.36
CA THR A 57 0.50 16.68 -7.49
C THR A 57 0.24 15.25 -7.97
N TYR A 58 0.02 15.07 -9.28
CA TYR A 58 -0.20 13.76 -9.87
C TYR A 58 1.01 12.84 -9.66
N VAL A 59 2.23 13.32 -9.96
CA VAL A 59 3.46 12.56 -9.79
C VAL A 59 3.64 12.12 -8.33
N VAL A 60 3.49 13.05 -7.37
CA VAL A 60 3.64 12.75 -5.94
C VAL A 60 2.60 11.72 -5.48
N GLN A 61 1.33 11.95 -5.80
CA GLN A 61 0.25 11.06 -5.37
C GLN A 61 0.35 9.67 -6.02
N ARG A 62 0.66 9.61 -7.32
CA ARG A 62 0.82 8.36 -8.04
C ARG A 62 1.99 7.55 -7.51
N SER A 63 3.13 8.20 -7.27
CA SER A 63 4.32 7.55 -6.68
C SER A 63 4.02 7.02 -5.29
N THR A 64 3.34 7.82 -4.46
CA THR A 64 2.92 7.40 -3.10
C THR A 64 2.02 6.16 -3.13
N LEU A 65 1.04 6.12 -4.04
CA LEU A 65 0.16 4.96 -4.19
C LEU A 65 0.89 3.75 -4.76
N ALA A 66 1.83 3.93 -5.69
CA ALA A 66 2.64 2.85 -6.25
C ALA A 66 3.52 2.21 -5.16
N GLU A 67 4.20 3.02 -4.35
CA GLU A 67 4.95 2.52 -3.19
C GLU A 67 4.05 1.77 -2.20
N ALA A 68 2.86 2.31 -1.91
CA ALA A 68 1.90 1.65 -1.05
C ALA A 68 1.49 0.28 -1.63
N ALA A 69 1.22 0.19 -2.93
CA ALA A 69 0.88 -1.07 -3.59
C ALA A 69 2.00 -2.12 -3.47
N GLU A 70 3.27 -1.72 -3.67
CA GLU A 70 4.41 -2.62 -3.52
C GLU A 70 4.59 -3.14 -2.09
N ARG A 71 4.29 -2.32 -1.07
CA ARG A 71 4.28 -2.75 0.34
C ARG A 71 3.22 -3.82 0.62
N TYR A 72 2.08 -3.82 -0.08
CA TYR A 72 1.07 -4.88 0.05
C TYR A 72 1.46 -6.17 -0.68
N LYS A 73 2.28 -6.08 -1.74
CA LYS A 73 2.73 -7.24 -2.52
C LYS A 73 3.91 -7.97 -1.87
N THR A 74 4.75 -7.24 -1.15
CA THR A 74 5.95 -7.81 -0.52
C THR A 74 5.59 -8.38 0.86
N PRO A 75 5.77 -9.69 1.12
CA PRO A 75 5.65 -10.22 2.47
C PRO A 75 6.70 -9.52 3.34
N ALA A 76 6.28 -8.91 4.45
CA ALA A 76 7.17 -8.15 5.33
C ALA A 76 8.35 -9.03 5.79
N ALA A 77 9.52 -8.85 5.18
CA ALA A 77 10.77 -9.34 5.74
C ALA A 77 11.01 -8.53 7.02
N THR A 78 10.78 -9.18 8.16
CA THR A 78 10.97 -8.61 9.50
C THR A 78 12.40 -8.07 9.61
N SER A 79 12.55 -6.75 9.60
CA SER A 79 13.80 -6.09 9.94
C SER A 79 14.00 -6.19 11.44
N ILE A 80 14.81 -7.16 11.86
CA ILE A 80 15.39 -7.18 13.21
C ILE A 80 16.90 -7.12 13.02
N ALA A 81 17.49 -5.97 13.35
CA ALA A 81 18.92 -5.76 13.50
C ALA A 81 19.26 -5.55 14.99
N PRO A 82 20.49 -5.88 15.44
CA PRO A 82 20.66 -6.78 16.57
C PRO A 82 21.23 -6.12 17.83
N SER A 83 20.78 -6.59 19.00
CA SER A 83 21.48 -6.36 20.27
C SER A 83 22.72 -7.26 20.32
N ALA A 84 23.90 -6.63 20.40
CA ALA A 84 25.18 -7.30 20.54
C ALA A 84 25.41 -7.82 21.97
N SER A 85 26.31 -8.82 22.07
CA SER A 85 26.87 -9.51 23.25
C SER A 85 25.88 -10.45 23.98
N ASN A 86 26.10 -11.76 24.08
CA ASN A 86 27.33 -12.45 24.43
C ASN A 86 27.28 -13.97 24.09
N ALA A 87 28.44 -14.53 23.73
CA ALA A 87 28.90 -15.91 23.99
C ALA A 87 28.21 -17.16 23.36
N GLN A 88 29.01 -17.83 22.53
CA GLN A 88 29.21 -19.29 22.38
C GLN A 88 28.39 -20.08 21.33
N ASN A 89 29.12 -20.43 20.26
CA ASN A 89 29.03 -21.58 19.36
C ASN A 89 27.97 -22.66 19.67
N VAL A 90 27.10 -22.97 18.70
CA VAL A 90 27.06 -24.24 17.93
C VAL A 90 26.17 -24.04 16.69
N ASP A 91 26.79 -24.18 15.51
CA ASP A 91 26.30 -24.88 14.31
C ASP A 91 24.78 -25.02 14.03
N ARG A 92 24.38 -24.63 12.80
CA ARG A 92 23.25 -25.12 11.96
C ARG A 92 21.94 -24.33 11.93
N THR A 93 21.73 -23.68 10.78
CA THR A 93 20.45 -23.43 10.06
C THR A 93 19.25 -22.89 10.86
N PRO A 94 18.67 -21.72 10.52
CA PRO A 94 17.42 -21.28 11.14
C PRO A 94 16.26 -22.11 10.57
N LYS A 95 15.96 -23.24 11.21
CA LYS A 95 14.65 -23.88 11.08
C LYS A 95 13.69 -23.05 11.93
N THR A 96 12.92 -22.20 11.28
CA THR A 96 11.70 -21.60 11.86
C THR A 96 10.68 -22.72 12.08
N ALA A 97 10.88 -23.54 13.11
CA ALA A 97 9.84 -24.44 13.59
C ALA A 97 8.97 -23.62 14.55
N LEU A 98 7.75 -23.29 14.13
CA LEU A 98 6.74 -22.82 15.08
C LEU A 98 6.63 -23.87 16.21
N PRO A 99 6.47 -23.44 17.48
CA PRO A 99 6.16 -24.39 18.54
C PRO A 99 4.93 -25.21 18.11
N ARG A 100 5.05 -26.54 18.17
CA ARG A 100 3.93 -27.43 17.83
C ARG A 100 2.76 -27.09 18.74
N ILE A 101 1.68 -26.58 18.15
CA ILE A 101 0.42 -26.37 18.85
C ILE A 101 -0.06 -27.74 19.31
N ILE A 102 -0.16 -27.93 20.63
CA ILE A 102 -0.81 -29.10 21.20
C ILE A 102 -2.29 -28.75 21.29
N LEU A 103 -3.07 -29.33 20.38
CA LEU A 103 -4.53 -29.25 20.46
C LEU A 103 -4.98 -30.07 21.67
N PRO A 104 -5.74 -29.49 22.61
CA PRO A 104 -6.33 -30.26 23.71
C PRO A 104 -7.26 -31.33 23.11
N GLN A 105 -7.08 -32.57 23.54
CA GLN A 105 -7.95 -33.67 23.11
C GLN A 105 -9.31 -33.51 23.80
N PHE A 106 -10.38 -33.38 23.01
CA PHE A 106 -11.74 -33.33 23.52
C PHE A 106 -12.38 -34.71 23.40
N SER A 107 -12.84 -35.26 24.53
CA SER A 107 -13.44 -36.60 24.59
C SER A 107 -14.85 -36.67 23.97
N GLY A 108 -15.46 -35.52 23.68
CA GLY A 108 -16.88 -35.44 23.27
C GLY A 108 -17.87 -35.52 24.43
N ALA A 109 -17.40 -35.64 25.68
CA ALA A 109 -18.27 -35.67 26.84
C ALA A 109 -18.93 -34.30 27.08
N TYR A 110 -20.27 -34.30 27.22
CA TYR A 110 -21.06 -33.08 27.43
C TYR A 110 -20.61 -32.25 28.64
N LYS A 111 -20.10 -32.92 29.69
CA LYS A 111 -19.58 -32.27 30.91
C LYS A 111 -18.31 -31.44 30.67
N GLU A 112 -17.52 -31.76 29.65
CA GLU A 112 -16.26 -31.09 29.33
C GLU A 112 -16.45 -29.91 28.35
N TRP A 113 -17.66 -29.72 27.84
CA TRP A 113 -17.96 -28.75 26.80
C TRP A 113 -17.77 -27.27 27.23
N PRO A 114 -18.16 -26.85 28.44
CA PRO A 114 -17.93 -25.47 28.88
C PRO A 114 -16.44 -25.13 28.98
N ALA A 115 -15.64 -26.05 29.54
CA ALA A 115 -14.19 -25.86 29.68
C ALA A 115 -13.46 -25.87 28.33
N PHE A 116 -13.95 -26.66 27.36
CA PHE A 116 -13.38 -26.69 26.02
C PHE A 116 -13.71 -25.44 25.19
N ARG A 117 -14.93 -24.90 25.35
CA ARG A 117 -15.35 -23.68 24.64
C ARG A 117 -14.49 -22.47 25.00
N ASP A 118 -14.11 -22.34 26.27
CA ASP A 118 -13.37 -21.16 26.77
C ASP A 118 -11.86 -21.20 26.39
N LEU A 119 -11.40 -22.20 25.61
CA LEU A 119 -10.01 -22.33 25.11
C LEU A 119 -9.75 -21.67 23.75
N PHE A 120 -10.78 -21.12 23.10
CA PHE A 120 -10.72 -20.40 21.81
C PHE A 120 -11.41 -19.04 21.91
#